data_AF-A0AA97D0I7-F1
#
_entry.id   AF-A0AA97D0I7-F1
#
_cell.length_a   1.000
_cell.length_b   1.000
_cell.length_c   1.000
_cell.angle_alpha   90.00
_cell.angle_beta   90.00
_cell.angle_gamma   90.00
#
_symmetry.space_group_name_H-M   'P 1'
#
loop_
_entity.id
_entity.type
_entity.pdbx_description
1 polymer ?
#
loop_
_entity_poly.entity_id
_entity_poly.type
_entity_poly.pdbx_seq_one_letter_code
_entity_poly.pdbx_strand_id
1 'polypeptide(L)'
;MRQPYEEVTVQELEQDILTVTGDPVHAKAKAQAFSIYYRNVVIDSVRFRQGRITEDDLKYSRSIQWEHMKSHSKKLAENMKKAGRGKRLGNTAAHHIVSWNDQRAGRARLRLAAFGIDIDNEANGVYLPLHKAHVPMKSLPNAYAHSTIHTEKYYLNVEFLIEESVMEGLGHRGIIDTLRDIADDLEDGQFPLKSLIE
;
A
#
# COMPACT_ATOMS: atom_id res chain seq x y z
N MET A 1 -8.27 -30.37 0.22
CA MET A 1 -7.28 -30.50 1.30
C MET A 1 -6.69 -29.12 1.57
N ARG A 2 -6.93 -28.57 2.77
CA ARG A 2 -6.32 -27.30 3.20
C ARG A 2 -4.87 -27.59 3.59
N GLN A 3 -3.90 -26.89 3.01
CA GLN A 3 -2.56 -26.85 3.56
C GLN A 3 -2.61 -26.15 4.93
N PRO A 4 -1.84 -26.58 5.93
CA PRO A 4 -1.75 -25.87 7.19
C PRO A 4 -1.07 -24.53 6.92
N TYR A 5 -1.74 -23.44 7.27
CA TYR A 5 -1.11 -22.13 7.32
C TYR A 5 -0.08 -22.14 8.45
N GLU A 6 1.11 -21.62 8.19
CA GLU A 6 2.09 -21.36 9.25
C GLU A 6 1.80 -19.94 9.78
N GLU A 7 1.28 -19.88 11.01
CA GLU A 7 0.96 -18.63 11.70
C GLU A 7 2.23 -18.08 12.37
N VAL A 8 2.57 -16.82 12.11
CA VAL A 8 3.67 -16.12 12.81
C VAL A 8 3.08 -15.33 13.98
N THR A 9 3.51 -15.66 15.18
CA THR A 9 3.11 -15.02 16.43
C THR A 9 3.76 -13.64 16.57
N VAL A 10 3.18 -12.78 17.44
CA VAL A 10 3.77 -11.46 17.75
C VAL A 10 5.18 -11.61 18.30
N GLN A 11 5.46 -12.69 19.03
CA GLN A 11 6.76 -13.01 19.59
C GLN A 11 7.77 -13.40 18.51
N GLU A 12 7.36 -14.18 17.51
CA GLU A 12 8.20 -14.51 16.36
C GLU A 12 8.48 -13.27 15.50
N LEU A 13 7.47 -12.40 15.30
CA LEU A 13 7.63 -11.12 14.61
C LEU A 13 8.58 -10.15 15.36
N GLU A 14 8.48 -10.08 16.69
CA GLU A 14 9.40 -9.32 17.54
C GLU A 14 10.83 -9.85 17.39
N GLN A 15 11.01 -11.17 17.42
CA GLN A 15 12.32 -11.81 17.30
C GLN A 15 12.95 -11.61 15.91
N ASP A 16 12.15 -11.63 14.84
CA ASP A 16 12.60 -11.36 13.49
C ASP A 16 13.04 -9.89 13.33
N ILE A 17 12.24 -8.95 13.84
CA ILE A 17 12.59 -7.52 13.81
C ILE A 17 13.83 -7.27 14.66
N LEU A 18 13.95 -7.90 15.82
CA LEU A 18 15.14 -7.81 16.67
C LEU A 18 16.38 -8.35 15.95
N THR A 19 16.27 -9.49 15.26
CA THR A 19 17.39 -10.10 14.53
C THR A 19 17.90 -9.19 13.41
N VAL A 20 17.00 -8.46 12.76
CA VAL A 20 17.35 -7.52 11.67
C VAL A 20 17.85 -6.18 12.19
N THR A 21 17.29 -5.67 13.28
CA THR A 21 17.53 -4.28 13.74
C THR A 21 18.53 -4.19 14.89
N GLY A 22 18.75 -5.26 15.65
CA GLY A 22 19.54 -5.26 16.88
C GLY A 22 18.95 -4.43 18.03
N ASP A 23 17.76 -3.83 17.84
CA ASP A 23 17.12 -2.94 18.79
C ASP A 23 15.87 -3.59 19.41
N PRO A 24 15.95 -4.06 20.66
CA PRO A 24 14.84 -4.76 21.32
C PRO A 24 13.67 -3.84 21.67
N VAL A 25 13.90 -2.53 21.87
CA VAL A 25 12.82 -1.58 22.17
C VAL A 25 12.02 -1.30 20.91
N HIS A 26 12.72 -1.10 19.80
CA HIS A 26 12.10 -0.91 18.48
C HIS A 26 11.33 -2.16 18.05
N ALA A 27 11.95 -3.33 18.17
CA ALA A 27 11.34 -4.62 17.81
C ALA A 27 10.03 -4.85 18.58
N LYS A 28 10.04 -4.64 19.89
CA LYS A 28 8.87 -4.78 20.74
C LYS A 28 7.77 -3.79 20.40
N ALA A 29 8.11 -2.51 20.24
CA ALA A 29 7.12 -1.47 19.92
C ALA A 29 6.46 -1.73 18.55
N LYS A 30 7.23 -2.18 17.56
CA LYS A 30 6.73 -2.52 16.22
C LYS A 30 5.89 -3.80 16.22
N ALA A 31 6.35 -4.88 16.87
CA ALA A 31 5.58 -6.12 16.98
C ALA A 31 4.25 -5.90 17.72
N GLN A 32 4.25 -5.07 18.77
CA GLN A 32 3.03 -4.67 19.47
C GLN A 32 2.11 -3.78 18.65
N ALA A 33 2.62 -2.97 17.72
CA ALA A 33 1.77 -2.24 16.79
C ALA A 33 1.02 -3.19 15.84
N PHE A 34 1.62 -4.33 15.47
CA PHE A 34 1.00 -5.36 14.64
C PHE A 34 0.07 -6.31 15.39
N SER A 35 0.23 -6.44 16.72
CA SER A 35 -0.65 -7.27 17.56
C SER A 35 -2.10 -6.78 17.61
N ILE A 36 -2.33 -5.48 17.32
CA ILE A 36 -3.67 -4.87 17.22
C ILE A 36 -4.44 -5.39 15.98
N TYR A 37 -3.74 -5.91 14.97
CA TYR A 37 -4.31 -6.26 13.66
C TYR A 37 -4.32 -7.77 13.38
N TYR A 38 -3.66 -8.60 14.20
CA TYR A 38 -3.63 -10.04 14.00
C TYR A 38 -4.70 -10.74 14.86
N ARG A 39 -5.60 -11.49 14.20
CA ARG A 39 -6.70 -12.34 14.74
C ARG A 39 -8.08 -11.71 14.91
N ASN A 40 -8.67 -11.16 13.84
CA ASN A 40 -10.14 -11.05 13.68
C ASN A 40 -10.93 -10.44 14.87
N VAL A 41 -10.30 -9.67 15.74
CA VAL A 41 -10.93 -8.96 16.85
C VAL A 41 -10.25 -7.60 16.97
N VAL A 42 -10.98 -6.55 16.59
CA VAL A 42 -10.62 -5.17 16.91
C VAL A 42 -10.79 -4.99 18.41
N ILE A 43 -9.69 -4.93 19.16
CA ILE A 43 -9.74 -4.48 20.56
C ILE A 43 -9.42 -2.98 20.58
N ASP A 44 -10.33 -2.13 20.13
CA ASP A 44 -10.38 -0.79 20.70
C ASP A 44 -11.75 -0.09 20.56
N SER A 45 -12.73 -0.56 21.35
CA SER A 45 -13.94 0.21 21.64
C SER A 45 -13.68 1.42 22.57
N VAL A 46 -12.44 1.61 23.05
CA VAL A 46 -12.05 2.68 24.00
C VAL A 46 -11.63 3.96 23.27
N ARG A 47 -10.90 3.86 22.14
CA ARG A 47 -10.50 5.04 21.34
C ARG A 47 -11.63 5.75 20.61
N PHE A 48 -12.66 5.02 20.15
CA PHE A 48 -13.88 5.63 19.59
C PHE A 48 -14.64 6.45 20.64
N ARG A 49 -14.79 5.92 21.87
CA ARG A 49 -15.43 6.64 22.97
C ARG A 49 -14.69 7.92 23.39
N GLN A 50 -13.41 8.05 23.04
CA GLN A 50 -12.57 9.21 23.32
C GLN A 50 -12.38 10.15 22.12
N GLY A 51 -13.05 9.91 20.98
CA GLY A 51 -13.01 10.78 19.80
C GLY A 51 -11.69 10.77 19.03
N ARG A 52 -10.84 9.75 19.22
CA ARG A 52 -9.51 9.66 18.57
C ARG A 52 -9.50 8.94 17.22
N ILE A 53 -10.63 8.35 16.84
CA ILE A 53 -10.84 7.66 15.57
C ILE A 53 -12.22 8.09 15.08
N THR A 54 -12.34 8.53 13.82
CA THR A 54 -13.62 8.97 13.26
C THR A 54 -14.53 7.79 12.95
N GLU A 55 -15.84 8.02 12.80
CA GLU A 55 -16.77 6.97 12.39
C GLU A 55 -16.42 6.39 11.01
N ASP A 56 -15.86 7.21 10.14
CA ASP A 56 -15.40 6.81 8.81
C ASP A 56 -14.18 5.89 8.90
N ASP A 57 -13.16 6.25 9.70
CA ASP A 57 -11.99 5.39 9.95
C ASP A 57 -12.39 4.02 10.52
N LEU A 58 -13.43 3.97 11.37
CA LEU A 58 -13.96 2.72 11.93
C LEU A 58 -14.71 1.89 10.88
N LYS A 59 -15.43 2.52 9.95
CA LYS A 59 -16.09 1.84 8.82
C LYS A 59 -15.06 1.26 7.85
N TYR A 60 -13.99 2.01 7.55
CA TYR A 60 -12.90 1.56 6.67
C TYR A 60 -12.06 0.44 7.31
N SER A 61 -11.87 0.45 8.63
CA SER A 61 -11.20 -0.62 9.38
C SER A 61 -11.85 -2.00 9.24
N ARG A 62 -13.18 -2.08 9.03
CA ARG A 62 -13.90 -3.36 8.89
C ARG A 62 -13.69 -4.06 7.54
N SER A 63 -12.97 -3.42 6.60
CA SER A 63 -12.94 -3.85 5.20
C SER A 63 -11.58 -4.33 4.68
N ILE A 64 -10.52 -4.31 5.48
CA ILE A 64 -9.23 -4.88 5.05
C ILE A 64 -9.30 -6.41 5.16
N GLN A 65 -9.91 -7.04 4.16
CA GLN A 65 -9.74 -8.45 3.92
C GLN A 65 -8.60 -8.60 2.92
N TRP A 66 -7.41 -8.99 3.40
CA TRP A 66 -6.36 -9.55 2.56
C TRP A 66 -6.83 -10.91 2.06
N GLU A 67 -7.89 -10.94 1.25
CA GLU A 67 -8.22 -12.11 0.46
C GLU A 67 -7.03 -12.29 -0.49
N HIS A 68 -6.34 -13.41 -0.35
CA HIS A 68 -5.25 -13.80 -1.22
C HIS A 68 -5.84 -14.11 -2.62
N MET A 69 -6.22 -13.05 -3.32
CA MET A 69 -6.85 -13.14 -4.61
C MET A 69 -5.76 -13.37 -5.64
N LYS A 70 -5.88 -14.44 -6.43
CA LYS A 70 -5.06 -14.66 -7.64
C LYS A 70 -5.26 -13.56 -8.71
N SER A 71 -5.96 -12.47 -8.40
CA SER A 71 -6.43 -11.46 -9.36
C SER A 71 -6.46 -10.05 -8.78
N HIS A 72 -5.50 -9.69 -7.92
CA HIS A 72 -5.35 -8.33 -7.36
C HIS A 72 -5.43 -7.23 -8.42
N SER A 73 -4.66 -7.33 -9.53
CA SER A 73 -4.72 -6.30 -10.59
C SER A 73 -6.09 -6.16 -11.25
N LYS A 74 -6.92 -7.22 -11.28
CA LYS A 74 -8.30 -7.15 -11.76
C LYS A 74 -9.20 -6.46 -10.74
N LYS A 75 -9.06 -6.82 -9.47
CA LYS A 75 -9.82 -6.23 -8.36
C LYS A 75 -9.53 -4.74 -8.22
N LEU A 76 -8.26 -4.36 -8.23
CA LEU A 76 -7.82 -2.97 -8.27
C LEU A 76 -8.45 -2.21 -9.43
N ALA A 77 -8.40 -2.76 -10.66
CA ALA A 77 -9.01 -2.12 -11.82
C ALA A 77 -10.53 -1.95 -11.68
N GLU A 78 -11.23 -2.91 -11.06
CA GLU A 78 -12.66 -2.81 -10.76
C GLU A 78 -12.95 -1.71 -9.71
N ASN A 79 -12.14 -1.63 -8.66
CA ASN A 79 -12.27 -0.63 -7.62
C ASN A 79 -11.98 0.78 -8.17
N MET A 80 -10.90 0.96 -8.94
CA MET A 80 -10.59 2.20 -9.67
C MET A 80 -11.75 2.64 -10.56
N LYS A 81 -12.32 1.73 -11.35
CA LYS A 81 -13.48 2.03 -12.20
C LYS A 81 -14.70 2.48 -11.38
N LYS A 82 -15.01 1.79 -10.28
CA LYS A 82 -16.14 2.13 -9.41
C LYS A 82 -15.98 3.50 -8.74
N ALA A 83 -14.75 3.87 -8.40
CA ALA A 83 -14.41 5.15 -7.80
C ALA A 83 -14.22 6.29 -8.82
N GLY A 84 -14.42 6.03 -10.12
CA GLY A 84 -14.28 7.05 -11.16
C GLY A 84 -12.83 7.42 -11.52
N ARG A 85 -11.83 6.62 -11.14
CA ARG A 85 -10.40 6.80 -11.48
C ARG A 85 -10.07 6.42 -12.93
N GLY A 86 -11.01 6.61 -13.85
CA GLY A 86 -10.85 6.28 -15.27
C GLY A 86 -11.11 4.81 -15.63
N LYS A 87 -10.78 4.46 -16.87
CA LYS A 87 -10.97 3.11 -17.44
C LYS A 87 -9.66 2.62 -18.06
N ARG A 88 -9.41 1.31 -17.94
CA ARG A 88 -8.30 0.65 -18.63
C ARG A 88 -8.39 0.90 -20.14
N LEU A 89 -7.34 1.51 -20.71
CA LEU A 89 -7.17 1.68 -22.14
C LEU A 89 -6.47 0.46 -22.76
N GLY A 90 -6.54 0.33 -24.09
CA GLY A 90 -5.75 -0.68 -24.80
C GLY A 90 -4.26 -0.54 -24.47
N ASN A 91 -3.56 -1.67 -24.34
CA ASN A 91 -2.12 -1.73 -23.99
C ASN A 91 -1.73 -1.14 -22.63
N THR A 92 -2.68 -0.93 -21.72
CA THR A 92 -2.43 -0.52 -20.32
C THR A 92 -2.78 -1.63 -19.33
N ALA A 93 -2.34 -1.50 -18.08
CA ALA A 93 -2.79 -2.30 -16.95
C ALA A 93 -2.86 -1.45 -15.67
N ALA A 94 -3.72 -1.85 -14.73
CA ALA A 94 -3.68 -1.31 -13.38
C ALA A 94 -2.37 -1.77 -12.72
N HIS A 95 -1.63 -0.79 -12.21
CA HIS A 95 -0.42 -0.97 -11.44
C HIS A 95 -0.70 -0.63 -9.99
N HIS A 96 -0.28 -1.50 -9.09
CA HIS A 96 -0.30 -1.24 -7.65
C HIS A 96 0.90 -0.38 -7.28
N ILE A 97 0.66 0.80 -6.69
CA ILE A 97 1.74 1.68 -6.24
C ILE A 97 2.55 0.98 -5.14
N VAL A 98 1.87 0.60 -4.07
CA VAL A 98 2.34 -0.38 -3.09
C VAL A 98 2.03 -1.77 -3.63
N SER A 99 3.07 -2.44 -4.14
CA SER A 99 2.96 -3.79 -4.68
C SER A 99 2.41 -4.79 -3.65
N TRP A 100 1.51 -5.66 -4.09
CA TRP A 100 0.91 -6.70 -3.25
C TRP A 100 1.88 -7.86 -2.92
N ASN A 101 2.86 -8.16 -3.78
CA ASN A 101 3.74 -9.34 -3.64
C ASN A 101 5.25 -9.04 -3.58
N ASP A 102 5.70 -7.83 -3.93
CA ASP A 102 7.14 -7.54 -3.86
C ASP A 102 7.56 -7.38 -2.40
N GLN A 103 8.66 -8.04 -2.01
CA GLN A 103 9.15 -8.02 -0.64
C GLN A 103 9.51 -6.61 -0.18
N ARG A 104 10.02 -5.77 -1.09
CA ARG A 104 10.43 -4.37 -0.80
C ARG A 104 9.24 -3.48 -0.44
N ALA A 105 8.03 -3.83 -0.87
CA ALA A 105 6.81 -3.10 -0.51
C ALA A 105 6.25 -3.50 0.87
N GLY A 106 6.88 -4.43 1.59
CA GLY A 106 6.36 -4.97 2.85
C GLY A 106 6.02 -3.90 3.90
N ARG A 107 6.92 -2.93 4.11
CA ARG A 107 6.69 -1.86 5.08
C ARG A 107 5.57 -0.91 4.67
N ALA A 108 5.49 -0.54 3.39
CA ALA A 108 4.40 0.26 2.85
C ALA A 108 3.04 -0.48 2.97
N ARG A 109 2.98 -1.79 2.69
CA ARG A 109 1.77 -2.61 2.89
C ARG A 109 1.27 -2.57 4.33
N LEU A 110 2.18 -2.68 5.29
CA LEU A 110 1.87 -2.62 6.72
C LEU A 110 1.31 -1.26 7.13
N ARG A 111 1.84 -0.16 6.56
CA ARG A 111 1.30 1.19 6.78
C ARG A 111 -0.10 1.34 6.17
N LEU A 112 -0.34 0.88 4.95
CA LEU A 112 -1.70 0.90 4.37
C LEU A 112 -2.71 0.17 5.26
N ALA A 113 -2.36 -1.04 5.72
CA ALA A 113 -3.20 -1.82 6.60
C ALA A 113 -3.48 -1.11 7.95
N ALA A 114 -2.49 -0.45 8.53
CA ALA A 114 -2.65 0.28 9.79
C ALA A 114 -3.71 1.41 9.69
N PHE A 115 -3.89 1.96 8.49
CA PHE A 115 -4.83 3.05 8.20
C PHE A 115 -6.12 2.62 7.49
N GLY A 116 -6.46 1.32 7.48
CA GLY A 116 -7.74 0.90 6.88
C GLY A 116 -7.74 0.86 5.35
N ILE A 117 -6.57 0.93 4.70
CA ILE A 117 -6.44 0.97 3.25
C ILE A 117 -6.13 -0.44 2.74
N ASP A 118 -7.11 -1.03 2.04
CA ASP A 118 -6.95 -2.32 1.38
C ASP A 118 -5.90 -2.25 0.25
N ILE A 119 -5.20 -3.36 -0.02
CA ILE A 119 -4.18 -3.40 -1.07
C ILE A 119 -4.76 -3.11 -2.47
N ASP A 120 -6.01 -3.48 -2.71
CA ASP A 120 -6.74 -3.23 -3.95
C ASP A 120 -7.59 -1.94 -3.86
N ASN A 121 -7.41 -1.11 -2.83
CA ASN A 121 -8.04 0.22 -2.76
C ASN A 121 -7.69 1.03 -4.02
N GLU A 122 -8.67 1.75 -4.55
CA GLU A 122 -8.55 2.53 -5.78
C GLU A 122 -7.43 3.59 -5.74
N ALA A 123 -7.06 4.06 -4.54
CA ALA A 123 -6.00 5.04 -4.38
C ALA A 123 -4.63 4.44 -4.65
N ASN A 124 -4.43 3.15 -4.31
CA ASN A 124 -3.20 2.40 -4.54
C ASN A 124 -3.01 1.98 -6.01
N GLY A 125 -3.78 2.56 -6.94
CA GLY A 125 -3.82 2.15 -8.34
C GLY A 125 -3.63 3.28 -9.33
N VAL A 126 -2.94 2.95 -10.42
CA VAL A 126 -2.72 3.82 -11.59
C VAL A 126 -2.76 2.99 -12.88
N TYR A 127 -3.26 3.55 -14.00
CA TYR A 127 -3.25 2.85 -15.29
C TYR A 127 -2.02 3.22 -16.09
N LEU A 128 -1.15 2.24 -16.35
CA LEU A 128 0.11 2.50 -17.04
C LEU A 128 0.27 1.63 -18.30
N PRO A 129 0.96 2.12 -19.34
CA PRO A 129 1.34 1.32 -20.51
C PRO A 129 2.07 0.05 -20.10
N LEU A 130 1.68 -1.11 -20.65
CA LEU A 130 2.19 -2.42 -20.18
C LEU A 130 3.70 -2.56 -20.28
N HIS A 131 4.29 -2.11 -21.39
CA HIS A 131 5.68 -2.40 -21.76
C HIS A 131 6.34 -1.17 -22.38
N LYS A 132 7.68 -1.18 -22.43
CA LYS A 132 8.47 -0.13 -23.11
C LYS A 132 8.05 0.09 -24.57
N ALA A 133 7.59 -0.95 -25.26
CA ALA A 133 7.12 -0.85 -26.65
C ALA A 133 5.79 -0.09 -26.79
N HIS A 134 5.08 0.16 -25.69
CA HIS A 134 3.82 0.88 -25.68
C HIS A 134 3.95 2.34 -25.22
N VAL A 135 5.18 2.82 -24.98
CA VAL A 135 5.49 4.22 -24.70
C VAL A 135 6.32 4.84 -25.83
N PRO A 136 6.09 6.12 -26.19
CA PRO A 136 5.03 6.99 -25.66
C PRO A 136 3.64 6.59 -26.17
N MET A 137 2.61 6.76 -25.34
CA MET A 137 1.21 6.50 -25.69
C MET A 137 0.47 7.83 -25.87
N LYS A 138 -0.32 8.02 -26.93
CA LYS A 138 -0.99 9.32 -27.19
C LYS A 138 -1.82 9.84 -26.01
N SER A 139 -2.51 8.95 -25.29
CA SER A 139 -3.33 9.31 -24.12
C SER A 139 -2.54 9.47 -22.83
N LEU A 140 -1.30 9.00 -22.79
CA LEU A 140 -0.41 8.98 -21.63
C LEU A 140 1.02 9.25 -22.15
N PRO A 141 1.30 10.48 -22.66
CA PRO A 141 2.50 10.74 -23.45
C PRO A 141 3.79 10.59 -22.65
N ASN A 142 3.73 10.85 -21.34
CA ASN A 142 4.89 10.86 -20.46
C ASN A 142 4.93 9.67 -19.49
N ALA A 143 3.90 8.83 -19.47
CA ALA A 143 3.75 7.78 -18.48
C ALA A 143 4.88 6.76 -18.55
N TYR A 144 5.32 6.30 -17.38
CA TYR A 144 6.22 5.16 -17.30
C TYR A 144 5.55 3.89 -17.78
N ALA A 145 6.34 3.00 -18.40
CA ALA A 145 5.87 1.64 -18.67
C ALA A 145 5.79 0.85 -17.35
N HIS A 146 4.69 0.16 -17.12
CA HIS A 146 4.46 -0.73 -15.97
C HIS A 146 5.66 -1.66 -15.75
N SER A 147 6.18 -2.28 -16.82
CA SER A 147 7.30 -3.23 -16.74
C SER A 147 8.63 -2.64 -16.25
N THR A 148 8.73 -1.33 -16.02
CA THR A 148 9.98 -0.66 -15.66
C THR A 148 10.02 -0.06 -14.25
N ILE A 149 8.91 -0.09 -13.52
CA ILE A 149 8.73 0.70 -12.29
C ILE A 149 9.34 0.02 -11.05
N HIS A 150 9.38 -1.31 -11.01
CA HIS A 150 9.75 -2.09 -9.81
C HIS A 150 11.26 -2.07 -9.47
N THR A 151 11.82 -0.88 -9.31
CA THR A 151 13.19 -0.64 -8.86
C THR A 151 13.24 -0.57 -7.33
N GLU A 152 14.44 -0.70 -6.76
CA GLU A 152 14.63 -0.50 -5.32
C GLU A 152 14.29 0.94 -4.90
N LYS A 153 14.73 1.94 -5.67
CA LYS A 153 14.53 3.34 -5.32
C LYS A 153 13.07 3.77 -5.41
N TYR A 154 12.32 3.22 -6.35
CA TYR A 154 10.87 3.36 -6.40
C TYR A 154 10.21 2.94 -5.08
N TYR A 155 10.51 1.74 -4.58
CA TYR A 155 9.90 1.26 -3.33
C TYR A 155 10.30 2.08 -2.11
N LEU A 156 11.56 2.51 -2.03
CA LEU A 156 12.02 3.39 -0.96
C LEU A 156 11.31 4.75 -1.00
N ASN A 157 11.12 5.33 -2.18
CA ASN A 157 10.43 6.61 -2.34
C ASN A 157 8.93 6.50 -2.00
N VAL A 158 8.27 5.43 -2.44
CA VAL A 158 6.86 5.16 -2.05
C VAL A 158 6.74 4.97 -0.54
N GLU A 159 7.65 4.21 0.08
CA GLU A 159 7.66 4.05 1.54
C GLU A 159 7.87 5.39 2.25
N PHE A 160 8.85 6.17 1.81
CA PHE A 160 9.19 7.47 2.38
C PHE A 160 7.99 8.42 2.39
N LEU A 161 7.31 8.61 1.25
CA LEU A 161 6.15 9.51 1.16
C LEU A 161 4.97 9.06 2.04
N ILE A 162 4.72 7.75 2.10
CA ILE A 162 3.70 7.20 3.01
C ILE A 162 4.10 7.41 4.47
N GLU A 163 5.39 7.25 4.81
CA GLU A 163 5.89 7.49 6.17
C GLU A 163 5.80 8.96 6.58
N GLU A 164 6.18 9.89 5.71
CA GLU A 164 6.06 11.32 5.95
C GLU A 164 4.60 11.71 6.23
N SER A 165 3.65 11.19 5.42
CA SER A 165 2.21 11.41 5.63
C SER A 165 1.73 10.92 7.01
N VAL A 166 2.30 9.82 7.49
CA VAL A 166 2.02 9.27 8.82
C VAL A 166 2.63 10.15 9.91
N MET A 167 3.87 10.60 9.71
CA MET A 167 4.59 11.45 10.67
C MET A 167 3.96 12.83 10.83
N GLU A 168 3.43 13.40 9.74
CA GLU A 168 2.67 14.64 9.72
C GLU A 168 1.25 14.48 10.32
N GLY A 169 0.82 13.25 10.58
CA GLY A 169 -0.48 12.98 11.20
C GLY A 169 -1.67 13.21 10.27
N LEU A 170 -1.48 13.09 8.95
CA LEU A 170 -2.52 13.35 7.95
C LEU A 170 -3.65 12.30 7.92
N GLY A 171 -3.49 11.21 8.65
CA GLY A 171 -4.51 10.17 8.82
C GLY A 171 -4.78 9.37 7.54
N HIS A 172 -5.92 8.69 7.52
CA HIS A 172 -6.36 7.88 6.37
C HIS A 172 -6.39 8.69 5.07
N ARG A 173 -6.97 9.90 5.13
CA ARG A 173 -7.14 10.76 3.95
C ARG A 173 -5.79 11.21 3.37
N GLY A 174 -4.82 11.59 4.20
CA GLY A 174 -3.51 12.00 3.70
C GLY A 174 -2.75 10.89 2.98
N ILE A 175 -2.87 9.65 3.45
CA ILE A 175 -2.24 8.51 2.76
C ILE A 175 -2.94 8.23 1.42
N ILE A 176 -4.27 8.35 1.36
CA ILE A 176 -5.03 8.26 0.10
C ILE A 176 -4.58 9.34 -0.89
N ASP A 177 -4.44 10.58 -0.44
CA ASP A 177 -4.01 11.70 -1.27
C ASP A 177 -2.56 11.50 -1.75
N THR A 178 -1.66 11.04 -0.87
CA THR A 178 -0.27 10.69 -1.23
C THR A 178 -0.19 9.59 -2.29
N LEU A 179 -1.00 8.54 -2.17
CA LEU A 179 -1.05 7.50 -3.22
C LEU A 179 -1.55 8.07 -4.55
N ARG A 180 -2.44 9.06 -4.53
CA ARG A 180 -2.92 9.72 -5.75
C ARG A 180 -1.87 10.62 -6.37
N ASP A 181 -1.13 11.37 -5.56
CA ASP A 181 -0.03 12.20 -6.05
C ASP A 181 1.06 11.34 -6.70
N ILE A 182 1.41 10.20 -6.08
CA ILE A 182 2.32 9.22 -6.69
C ILE A 182 1.75 8.66 -8.01
N ALA A 183 0.44 8.40 -8.09
CA ALA A 183 -0.20 7.94 -9.32
C ALA A 183 -0.02 8.96 -10.45
N ASP A 184 -0.29 10.23 -10.17
CA ASP A 184 -0.22 11.33 -11.13
C ASP A 184 1.24 11.52 -11.60
N ASP A 185 2.21 11.50 -10.68
CA ASP A 185 3.63 11.56 -11.00
C ASP A 185 4.11 10.38 -11.87
N LEU A 186 3.50 9.20 -11.74
CA LEU A 186 3.80 8.03 -12.58
C LEU A 186 3.21 8.18 -13.99
N GLU A 187 2.02 8.76 -14.13
CA GLU A 187 1.39 9.07 -15.42
C GLU A 187 2.11 10.22 -16.16
N ASP A 188 2.70 11.15 -15.42
CA ASP A 188 3.44 12.29 -15.95
C ASP A 188 4.95 12.05 -16.10
N GLY A 189 5.42 10.85 -15.72
CA GLY A 189 6.83 10.48 -15.83
C GLY A 189 7.76 11.28 -14.92
N GLN A 190 7.24 11.84 -13.83
CA GLN A 190 7.96 12.66 -12.87
C GLN A 190 8.42 11.86 -11.64
N PHE A 191 7.74 10.76 -11.30
CA PHE A 191 8.08 9.99 -10.10
C PHE A 191 9.52 9.45 -10.17
N PRO A 192 10.37 9.66 -9.16
CA PRO A 192 11.76 9.20 -9.21
C PRO A 192 11.87 7.66 -9.10
N LEU A 193 12.24 7.01 -10.21
CA LEU A 193 12.44 5.55 -10.24
C LEU A 193 13.89 5.12 -9.96
N LYS A 194 14.86 6.02 -10.07
CA LYS A 194 16.30 5.66 -10.04
C LYS A 194 17.13 6.52 -9.07
N SER A 195 16.52 7.52 -8.46
CA SER A 195 17.10 8.36 -7.42
C SER A 195 16.18 8.34 -6.21
N LEU A 196 16.73 8.68 -5.05
CA LEU A 196 15.93 8.91 -3.85
C LEU A 196 15.32 10.30 -3.90
N ILE A 197 14.16 10.46 -3.25
CA ILE A 197 13.63 11.77 -2.87
C ILE A 197 14.47 12.28 -1.69
N GLU A 198 14.82 13.56 -1.71
CA GLU A 198 15.57 14.27 -0.66
C GLU A 198 14.63 15.14 0.19
#